data_AF-A0A5M9WVG3-F1
#
_entry.id   AF-A0A5M9WVG3-F1
#
_cell.length_a   1.000
_cell.length_b   1.000
_cell.length_c   1.000
_cell.angle_alpha   90.00
_cell.angle_beta   90.00
_cell.angle_gamma   90.00
#
_symmetry.space_group_name_H-M   'P 1'
#
loop_
_entity.id
_entity.type
_entity.pdbx_description
1 polymer ?
#
loop_
_entity_poly.entity_id
_entity_poly.type
_entity_poly.pdbx_seq_one_letter_code
_entity_poly.pdbx_strand_id
1 'polypeptide(L)'
;MKQENAIHVQEQLCEKYHADYVPSEPHLKVGISWNVKEKREPIHGMRIQPEGDTTGWYIWAEEYSSADDFFVPLHVTHIDEWDSKISRYLGLAPGWRFLIAEDYEDVWYDEGLLNR
;
A
#
# COMPACT_ATOMS: atom_id res chain seq x y z
N MET A 1 -14.92 -8.47 -13.39
CA MET A 1 -14.26 -7.61 -14.40
C MET A 1 -13.27 -6.62 -13.81
N LYS A 2 -13.64 -5.53 -13.11
CA LYS A 2 -12.63 -4.58 -12.56
C LYS A 2 -11.73 -5.21 -11.48
N GLN A 3 -12.31 -6.01 -10.59
CA GLN A 3 -11.59 -6.62 -9.46
C GLN A 3 -10.67 -7.78 -9.87
N GLU A 4 -11.10 -8.62 -10.81
CA GLU A 4 -10.28 -9.72 -11.35
C GLU A 4 -9.03 -9.17 -12.05
N ASN A 5 -9.15 -8.06 -12.77
CA ASN A 5 -8.01 -7.38 -13.39
C ASN A 5 -7.04 -6.82 -12.34
N ALA A 6 -7.55 -6.26 -11.23
CA ALA A 6 -6.71 -5.74 -10.16
C ALA A 6 -5.92 -6.85 -9.45
N ILE A 7 -6.57 -7.98 -9.17
CA ILE A 7 -5.92 -9.15 -8.56
C ILE A 7 -4.80 -9.67 -9.47
N HIS A 8 -5.08 -9.84 -10.77
CA HIS A 8 -4.07 -10.33 -11.71
C HIS A 8 -2.84 -9.40 -11.78
N VAL A 9 -3.04 -8.09 -11.76
CA VAL A 9 -1.95 -7.11 -11.73
C VAL A 9 -1.14 -7.19 -10.44
N GLN A 10 -1.80 -7.42 -9.30
CA GLN A 10 -1.12 -7.61 -8.01
C GLN A 10 -0.30 -8.89 -7.99
N GLU A 11 -0.84 -10.01 -8.48
CA GLU A 11 -0.13 -11.29 -8.59
C GLU A 11 1.12 -11.16 -9.47
N GLN A 12 0.99 -10.54 -10.65
CA GLN A 12 2.15 -10.27 -11.53
C GLN A 12 3.22 -9.41 -10.87
N LEU A 13 2.81 -8.41 -10.07
CA LEU A 13 3.77 -7.61 -9.30
C LEU A 13 4.48 -8.46 -8.25
N CYS A 14 3.74 -9.30 -7.52
CA CYS A 14 4.31 -10.20 -6.52
C CYS A 14 5.32 -11.16 -7.18
N GLU A 15 4.98 -11.75 -8.33
CA GLU A 15 5.88 -12.60 -9.12
C GLU A 15 7.15 -11.86 -9.56
N LYS A 16 7.02 -10.62 -10.06
CA LYS A 16 8.16 -9.77 -10.48
C LYS A 16 9.19 -9.59 -9.35
N TYR A 17 8.72 -9.48 -8.11
CA TYR A 17 9.57 -9.24 -6.94
C TYR A 17 9.83 -10.50 -6.11
N HIS A 18 9.35 -11.67 -6.52
CA HIS A 18 9.39 -12.91 -5.72
C HIS A 18 8.77 -12.75 -4.32
N ALA A 19 7.70 -11.96 -4.23
CA ALA A 19 6.92 -11.76 -3.02
C ALA A 19 5.79 -12.80 -2.93
N ASP A 20 5.45 -13.20 -1.71
CA ASP A 20 4.19 -13.89 -1.46
C ASP A 20 3.01 -12.93 -1.71
N TYR A 21 1.96 -13.44 -2.35
CA TYR A 21 0.71 -12.71 -2.52
C TYR A 21 -0.17 -12.88 -1.27
N VAL A 22 -0.43 -11.76 -0.59
CA VAL A 22 -1.36 -11.69 0.54
C VAL A 22 -2.43 -10.65 0.20
N PRO A 23 -3.69 -11.06 -0.02
CA PRO A 23 -4.72 -10.14 -0.46
C PRO A 23 -4.99 -9.03 0.58
N SER A 24 -5.38 -7.86 0.09
CA SER A 24 -5.97 -6.79 0.90
C SER A 24 -7.46 -6.75 0.60
N GLU A 25 -8.28 -7.32 1.48
CA GLU A 25 -9.72 -7.44 1.22
C GLU A 25 -10.42 -6.07 1.15
N PRO A 26 -11.44 -5.88 0.29
CA PRO A 26 -12.06 -4.57 0.06
C PRO A 26 -12.64 -3.88 1.28
N HIS A 27 -13.06 -4.67 2.27
CA HIS A 27 -13.70 -4.23 3.51
C HIS A 27 -12.69 -3.94 4.63
N LEU A 28 -11.41 -4.28 4.45
CA LEU A 28 -10.34 -3.95 5.39
C LEU A 28 -9.81 -2.53 5.11
N LYS A 29 -9.09 -1.98 6.07
CA LYS A 29 -8.56 -0.61 6.02
C LYS A 29 -7.06 -0.57 5.76
N VAL A 30 -6.64 0.45 5.02
CA VAL A 30 -5.25 0.93 4.99
C VAL A 30 -5.13 2.15 5.90
N GLY A 31 -3.97 2.37 6.50
CA GLY A 31 -3.58 3.68 7.02
C GLY A 31 -3.04 4.53 5.88
N ILE A 32 -3.63 5.68 5.61
CA ILE A 32 -3.22 6.55 4.50
C ILE A 32 -3.27 8.02 4.92
N SER A 33 -2.32 8.84 4.47
CA SER A 33 -2.29 10.27 4.79
C SER A 33 -2.91 11.14 3.69
N TRP A 34 -3.41 12.31 4.07
CA TRP A 34 -4.12 13.24 3.16
C TRP A 34 -3.29 13.72 1.98
N ASN A 35 -1.97 13.84 2.13
CA ASN A 35 -1.08 14.25 1.05
C ASN A 35 -1.11 13.28 -0.16
N VAL A 36 -1.48 12.00 0.04
CA VAL A 36 -1.73 11.07 -1.07
C VAL A 36 -2.97 11.49 -1.86
N LYS A 37 -4.06 11.88 -1.17
CA LYS A 37 -5.27 12.39 -1.83
C LYS A 37 -5.02 13.70 -2.58
N GLU A 38 -4.11 14.52 -2.07
CA GLU A 38 -3.64 15.75 -2.72
C GLU A 38 -2.74 15.49 -3.93
N LYS A 39 -2.51 14.23 -4.32
CA LYS A 39 -1.67 13.84 -5.46
C LYS A 39 -0.22 14.27 -5.30
N ARG A 40 0.27 14.33 -4.06
CA ARG A 40 1.68 14.59 -3.77
C ARG A 40 2.53 13.36 -4.09
N GLU A 41 3.79 13.61 -4.40
CA GLU A 41 4.78 12.59 -4.71
C GLU A 41 6.12 12.95 -4.05
N PRO A 42 6.98 11.96 -3.76
CA PRO A 42 6.79 10.53 -4.00
C PRO A 42 5.79 9.89 -3.02
N ILE A 43 5.11 8.81 -3.43
CA ILE A 43 4.24 8.00 -2.57
C ILE A 43 5.04 6.83 -2.03
N HIS A 44 5.08 6.73 -0.71
CA HIS A 44 5.68 5.65 0.05
C HIS A 44 4.60 4.69 0.54
N GLY A 45 4.92 3.40 0.57
CA GLY A 45 4.12 2.40 1.25
C GLY A 45 5.00 1.45 2.05
N MET A 46 4.49 1.02 3.20
CA MET A 46 5.05 -0.10 3.95
C MET A 46 3.93 -0.99 4.47
N ARG A 47 4.14 -2.31 4.46
CA ARG A 47 3.18 -3.27 5.02
C ARG A 47 3.77 -3.95 6.24
N ILE A 48 3.18 -3.69 7.40
CA ILE A 48 3.45 -4.43 8.64
C ILE A 48 2.44 -5.57 8.80
N GLN A 49 2.50 -6.30 9.92
CA GLN A 49 1.49 -7.30 10.24
C GLN A 49 0.10 -6.66 10.35
N PRO A 50 -0.94 -7.22 9.74
CA PRO A 50 -2.30 -6.74 9.90
C PRO A 50 -2.79 -6.98 11.34
N GLU A 51 -3.52 -6.01 11.88
CA GLU A 51 -4.21 -6.13 13.18
C GLU A 51 -5.69 -5.77 13.02
N GLY A 52 -6.58 -6.58 13.61
CA GLY A 52 -8.02 -6.33 13.61
C GLY A 52 -8.60 -6.25 12.21
N ASP A 53 -9.14 -5.08 11.84
CA ASP A 53 -9.78 -4.80 10.55
C ASP A 53 -8.87 -4.02 9.58
N THR A 54 -7.56 -4.08 9.78
CA THR A 54 -6.56 -3.44 8.93
C THR A 54 -5.84 -4.43 8.03
N THR A 55 -5.26 -3.91 6.95
CA THR A 55 -4.43 -4.67 5.99
C THR A 55 -2.95 -4.69 6.35
N GLY A 56 -2.55 -3.89 7.35
CA GLY A 56 -1.15 -3.61 7.69
C GLY A 56 -0.46 -2.55 6.80
N TRP A 57 -1.13 -2.03 5.76
CA TRP A 57 -0.57 -0.98 4.90
C TRP A 57 -0.60 0.39 5.57
N TYR A 58 0.54 1.06 5.53
CA TYR A 58 0.71 2.49 5.82
C TYR A 58 1.26 3.19 4.58
N ILE A 59 0.53 4.18 4.07
CA ILE A 59 0.79 4.84 2.78
C ILE A 59 0.80 6.35 2.97
N TRP A 60 1.84 7.03 2.52
CA TRP A 60 1.95 8.48 2.60
C TRP A 60 2.69 9.05 1.40
N ALA A 61 2.57 10.36 1.18
CA ALA A 61 3.36 11.07 0.19
C ALA A 61 4.34 12.05 0.84
N GLU A 62 5.40 12.45 0.13
CA GLU A 62 6.42 13.41 0.60
C GLU A 62 6.98 13.02 1.98
N GLU A 63 6.89 13.92 2.96
CA GLU A 63 7.48 13.74 4.29
C GLU A 63 6.55 12.94 5.21
N TYR A 64 7.16 11.96 5.89
CA TYR A 64 6.52 11.24 6.99
C TYR A 64 6.37 12.17 8.21
N SER A 65 5.24 12.05 8.91
CA SER A 65 5.03 12.66 10.22
C SER A 65 4.70 11.59 11.26
N SER A 66 5.23 11.77 12.48
CA SER A 66 4.91 10.94 13.64
C SER A 66 3.72 11.46 14.44
N ALA A 67 2.91 12.36 13.88
CA ALA A 67 1.70 12.84 14.52
C ALA A 67 0.65 11.73 14.59
N ASP A 68 -0.08 11.65 15.70
CA ASP A 68 -1.06 10.58 15.95
C ASP A 68 -2.22 10.57 14.92
N ASP A 69 -2.49 11.71 14.29
CA ASP A 69 -3.53 11.92 13.29
C ASP A 69 -2.99 11.91 11.84
N PHE A 70 -1.72 11.55 11.64
CA PHE A 70 -1.09 11.57 10.31
C PHE A 70 -1.73 10.56 9.35
N PHE A 71 -2.03 9.36 9.84
CA PHE A 71 -2.73 8.34 9.06
C PHE A 71 -4.20 8.31 9.41
N VAL A 72 -5.04 8.32 8.38
CA VAL A 72 -6.48 8.08 8.50
C VAL A 72 -6.83 6.70 7.92
N PRO A 73 -7.86 6.02 8.47
CA PRO A 73 -8.31 4.75 7.92
C PRO A 73 -9.06 4.96 6.60
N LEU A 74 -8.70 4.19 5.57
CA LEU A 74 -9.42 4.15 4.30
C LEU A 74 -9.70 2.70 3.92
N HIS A 75 -10.95 2.37 3.60
CA HIS A 75 -11.28 1.06 3.06
C HIS A 75 -10.58 0.83 1.73
N VAL A 76 -10.06 -0.37 1.50
CA VAL A 76 -9.37 -0.74 0.25
C VAL A 76 -10.25 -0.45 -0.97
N THR A 77 -11.57 -0.59 -0.87
CA THR A 77 -12.50 -0.27 -1.97
C THR A 77 -12.44 1.19 -2.46
N HIS A 78 -11.93 2.13 -1.67
CA HIS A 78 -11.83 3.55 -2.01
C HIS A 78 -10.41 3.98 -2.41
N ILE A 79 -9.44 3.06 -2.47
CA ILE A 79 -8.04 3.42 -2.73
C ILE A 79 -7.85 4.08 -4.09
N ASP A 80 -8.55 3.59 -5.12
CA ASP A 80 -8.45 4.13 -6.48
C ASP A 80 -9.08 5.53 -6.59
N GLU A 81 -9.98 5.91 -5.67
CA GLU A 81 -10.51 7.28 -5.57
C GLU A 81 -9.46 8.26 -5.04
N TRP A 82 -8.51 7.77 -4.24
CA TRP A 82 -7.40 8.56 -3.70
C TRP A 82 -6.23 8.58 -4.65
N ASP A 83 -5.72 7.42 -5.04
CA ASP A 83 -4.73 7.28 -6.11
C ASP A 83 -4.70 5.86 -6.71
N SER A 84 -5.08 5.74 -7.98
CA SER A 84 -5.13 4.47 -8.70
C SER A 84 -3.76 3.85 -8.96
N LYS A 85 -2.64 4.56 -8.76
CA LYS A 85 -1.31 3.98 -8.86
C LYS A 85 -1.04 2.97 -7.73
N ILE A 86 -1.77 3.07 -6.61
CA ILE A 86 -1.49 2.31 -5.39
C ILE A 86 -2.01 0.87 -5.47
N SER A 87 -3.16 0.64 -6.09
CA SER A 87 -3.89 -0.64 -5.98
C SER A 87 -3.07 -1.85 -6.41
N ARG A 88 -2.16 -1.70 -7.37
CA ARG A 88 -1.25 -2.78 -7.81
C ARG A 88 -0.30 -3.30 -6.74
N TYR A 89 0.02 -2.51 -5.71
CA TYR A 89 0.96 -2.89 -4.64
C TYR A 89 0.28 -3.63 -3.49
N LEU A 90 -1.04 -3.53 -3.36
CA LEU A 90 -1.77 -4.00 -2.17
C LEU A 90 -1.77 -5.53 -1.97
N GLY A 91 -1.27 -6.30 -2.94
CA GLY A 91 -1.06 -7.74 -2.84
C GLY A 91 0.26 -8.16 -2.20
N LEU A 92 1.26 -7.27 -2.09
CA LEU A 92 2.56 -7.60 -1.51
C LEU A 92 2.42 -7.96 -0.02
N ALA A 93 2.99 -9.08 0.42
CA ALA A 93 2.94 -9.53 1.82
C ALA A 93 3.46 -8.51 2.85
N PRO A 94 3.16 -8.69 4.16
CA PRO A 94 3.89 -7.99 5.21
C PRO A 94 5.40 -8.13 5.06
N GLY A 95 6.16 -7.08 5.38
CA GLY A 95 7.59 -7.01 5.10
C GLY A 95 7.94 -6.24 3.82
N TRP A 96 6.97 -5.84 3.01
CA TRP A 96 7.23 -5.16 1.75
C TRP A 96 7.03 -3.66 1.81
N ARG A 97 7.82 -2.94 1.01
CA ARG A 97 7.75 -1.51 0.79
C ARG A 97 7.65 -1.18 -0.69
N PHE A 98 7.09 -0.01 -0.98
CA PHE A 98 7.20 0.62 -2.29
C PHE A 98 7.46 2.13 -2.16
N LEU A 99 8.08 2.68 -3.20
CA LEU A 99 8.30 4.10 -3.41
C LEU A 99 8.02 4.42 -4.87
N ILE A 100 7.05 5.28 -5.14
CA ILE A 100 6.65 5.63 -6.50
C ILE A 100 6.58 7.14 -6.72
N ALA A 101 6.99 7.59 -7.90
CA ALA A 101 6.82 8.94 -8.43
C ALA A 101 6.62 8.85 -9.95
N GLU A 102 6.41 9.98 -10.63
CA GLU A 102 6.15 10.06 -12.08
C GLU A 102 7.04 9.13 -12.94
N ASP A 103 8.37 9.16 -12.72
CA ASP A 103 9.35 8.37 -13.48
C ASP A 103 10.19 7.43 -12.60
N TYR A 104 9.69 7.08 -11.41
CA TYR A 104 10.44 6.25 -10.46
C TYR A 104 9.54 5.23 -9.77
N GLU A 105 9.98 3.97 -9.75
CA GLU A 105 9.35 2.87 -9.02
C GLU A 105 10.45 2.06 -8.35
N ASP A 106 10.38 1.94 -7.03
CA ASP A 106 11.19 1.01 -6.25
C ASP A 106 10.29 0.19 -5.33
N VAL A 107 10.56 -1.10 -5.23
CA VAL A 107 9.78 -2.06 -4.42
C VAL A 107 10.78 -3.05 -3.83
N TRP A 108 10.81 -3.14 -2.51
CA TRP A 108 11.81 -3.95 -1.81
C TRP A 108 11.25 -4.56 -0.54
N TYR A 109 11.91 -5.62 -0.10
CA TYR A 109 11.64 -6.29 1.15
C TYR A 109 12.46 -5.67 2.30
N ASP A 110 11.80 -5.43 3.43
CA ASP A 110 12.34 -4.90 4.68
C ASP A 110 11.88 -5.80 5.83
N GLU A 111 12.76 -6.73 6.24
CA GLU A 111 12.52 -7.65 7.36
C GLU A 111 12.21 -6.92 8.68
N GLY A 112 12.65 -5.66 8.83
CA GLY A 112 12.40 -4.83 10.01
C GLY A 112 10.93 -4.50 10.22
N LEU A 113 10.07 -4.71 9.22
CA LEU A 113 8.63 -4.51 9.32
C LEU A 113 7.89 -5.69 9.98
N LEU A 114 8.51 -6.87 10.05
CA LEU A 114 7.85 -8.06 10.60
C LEU A 114 7.80 -8.09 12.13
N ASN A 115 8.57 -7.24 12.80
CA ASN A 115 8.66 -7.15 14.25
C ASN A 115 7.94 -5.91 14.82
N ARG A 116 7.04 -5.32 14.03
CA ARG A 116 6.28 -4.10 14.34
C ARG A 116 4.93 -4.42 14.93
#